data_AF-A0A1B6KIR0-F1
#
_entry.id   AF-A0A1B6KIR0-F1
#
_cell.length_a   1.000
_cell.length_b   1.000
_cell.length_c   1.000
_cell.angle_alpha   90.00
_cell.angle_beta   90.00
_cell.angle_gamma   90.00
#
_symmetry.space_group_name_H-M   'P 1'
#
loop_
_entity.id
_entity.type
_entity.pdbx_description
1 polymer ?
#
loop_
_entity_poly.entity_id
_entity_poly.type
_entity_poly.pdbx_seq_one_letter_code
_entity_poly.pdbx_strand_id
1 'polypeptide(L)'
;MAKGKMTATQRQYDEENSMSCGSWCEYVLVVVLSSLLLLASLVLVLFWTFYYRKGYSWSEDPAKQFNAHPTLMIAGFISLSGFSMLLYRISRCCRKIYVKLFHMIFHALAIPCVVLGFLAVFESKSFSDPPKPHFYSMHSWMGFVTMGLFVFQFVVGFFSFIILLCCEGATAAFRAALVPVHASFGVTTLMMAVATCLTGLTQKVYHDVGDEYSHFSEEGIIINALAMVLVALGIIVSYAVRRNSLHIPAKVLISERL
;
A
#
# COMPACT_ATOMS: atom_id res chain seq x y z
N MET A 1 21.38 28.84 -40.94
CA MET A 1 21.71 29.09 -39.52
C MET A 1 20.89 28.20 -38.57
N ALA A 2 20.76 26.89 -38.86
CA ALA A 2 19.84 25.96 -38.15
C ALA A 2 20.54 24.77 -37.45
N LYS A 3 21.88 24.66 -37.52
CA LYS A 3 22.63 23.54 -36.93
C LYS A 3 22.93 23.68 -35.42
N GLY A 4 22.74 24.86 -34.83
CA GLY A 4 23.06 25.11 -33.41
C GLY A 4 21.90 24.89 -32.42
N LYS A 5 20.64 24.93 -32.88
CA LYS A 5 19.45 24.79 -32.01
C LYS A 5 19.12 23.34 -31.66
N MET A 6 19.40 22.41 -32.59
CA MET A 6 19.09 20.98 -32.42
C MET A 6 19.97 20.31 -31.35
N THR A 7 21.21 20.78 -31.17
CA THR A 7 22.19 20.27 -30.20
C THR A 7 21.96 20.78 -28.77
N ALA A 8 21.39 21.96 -28.58
CA ALA A 8 21.15 22.54 -27.26
C ALA A 8 19.96 21.88 -26.56
N THR A 9 18.86 21.67 -27.30
CA THR A 9 17.65 21.00 -26.77
C THR A 9 17.92 19.56 -26.37
N GLN A 10 18.77 18.86 -27.13
CA GLN A 10 19.14 17.47 -26.84
C GLN A 10 20.10 17.35 -25.65
N ARG A 11 21.08 18.28 -25.53
CA ARG A 11 21.92 18.38 -24.32
C ARG A 11 21.12 18.69 -23.06
N GLN A 12 20.14 19.60 -23.15
CA GLN A 12 19.26 19.92 -22.02
C GLN A 12 18.35 18.74 -21.65
N TYR A 13 17.98 17.89 -22.63
CA TYR A 13 17.27 16.62 -22.43
C TYR A 13 18.13 15.59 -21.68
N ASP A 14 19.39 15.45 -22.07
CA ASP A 14 20.33 14.54 -21.42
C ASP A 14 20.68 15.02 -20.01
N GLU A 15 20.81 16.33 -19.77
CA GLU A 15 21.09 16.88 -18.44
C GLU A 15 19.90 16.78 -17.47
N GLU A 16 18.66 17.09 -17.89
CA GLU A 16 17.45 16.95 -17.04
C GLU A 16 17.13 15.49 -16.70
N ASN A 17 17.50 14.54 -17.56
CA ASN A 17 17.26 13.11 -17.37
C ASN A 17 18.48 12.38 -16.78
N SER A 18 19.63 13.03 -16.70
CA SER A 18 20.81 12.54 -15.98
C SER A 18 20.58 12.65 -14.48
N MET A 19 20.09 11.57 -13.89
CA MET A 19 20.10 11.44 -12.44
C MET A 19 21.56 11.45 -11.98
N SER A 20 21.92 12.40 -11.12
CA SER A 20 23.19 12.33 -10.38
C SER A 20 23.35 10.95 -9.73
N CYS A 21 24.58 10.44 -9.66
CA CYS A 21 24.88 9.13 -9.05
C CYS A 21 24.21 8.97 -7.66
N GLY A 22 24.18 10.05 -6.86
CA GLY A 22 23.50 10.07 -5.57
C GLY A 22 21.98 9.93 -5.65
N SER A 23 21.31 10.58 -6.62
CA SER A 23 19.86 10.46 -6.78
C SER A 23 19.44 9.12 -7.40
N TRP A 24 20.30 8.52 -8.22
CA TRP A 24 20.10 7.17 -8.72
C TRP A 24 20.21 6.14 -7.60
N CYS A 25 21.24 6.24 -6.74
CA CYS A 25 21.39 5.39 -5.57
C CYS A 25 20.19 5.55 -4.61
N GLU A 26 19.74 6.77 -4.35
CA GLU A 26 18.54 7.05 -3.54
C GLU A 26 17.30 6.37 -4.13
N TYR A 27 17.08 6.49 -5.44
CA TYR A 27 15.95 5.89 -6.13
C TYR A 27 15.97 4.37 -6.07
N VAL A 28 17.11 3.75 -6.39
CA VAL A 28 17.27 2.30 -6.35
C VAL A 28 17.01 1.79 -4.93
N LEU A 29 17.61 2.43 -3.92
CA LEU A 29 17.42 2.06 -2.53
C LEU A 29 15.94 2.12 -2.16
N VAL A 30 15.27 3.25 -2.37
CA VAL A 30 13.88 3.44 -1.94
C VAL A 30 12.93 2.48 -2.66
N VAL A 31 13.01 2.36 -3.99
CA VAL A 31 12.05 1.56 -4.77
C VAL A 31 12.28 0.06 -4.58
N VAL A 32 13.54 -0.39 -4.65
CA VAL A 32 13.87 -1.82 -4.50
C VAL A 32 13.62 -2.26 -3.06
N LEU A 33 14.09 -1.51 -2.07
CA LEU A 33 13.89 -1.86 -0.67
C LEU A 33 12.39 -1.90 -0.31
N SER A 34 11.61 -0.91 -0.74
CA SER A 34 10.16 -0.93 -0.49
C SER A 34 9.50 -2.15 -1.13
N SER A 35 9.89 -2.50 -2.36
CA SER A 35 9.33 -3.65 -3.08
C SER A 35 9.68 -4.98 -2.39
N LEU A 36 10.94 -5.13 -1.93
CA LEU A 36 11.37 -6.29 -1.16
C LEU A 36 10.63 -6.40 0.17
N LEU A 37 10.46 -5.29 0.89
CA LEU A 37 9.73 -5.27 2.16
C LEU A 37 8.23 -5.58 1.98
N LEU A 38 7.60 -5.12 0.89
CA LEU A 38 6.20 -5.45 0.57
C LEU A 38 6.04 -6.96 0.39
N LEU A 39 6.93 -7.59 -0.38
CA LEU A 39 6.97 -9.06 -0.54
C LEU A 39 7.28 -9.77 0.78
N ALA A 40 8.25 -9.27 1.54
CA ALA A 40 8.62 -9.85 2.83
C ALA A 40 7.44 -9.86 3.81
N SER A 41 6.62 -8.80 3.83
CA SER A 41 5.44 -8.75 4.69
C SER A 41 4.42 -9.86 4.38
N LEU A 42 4.21 -10.17 3.09
CA LEU A 42 3.38 -11.30 2.66
C LEU A 42 3.98 -12.64 3.04
N VAL A 43 5.27 -12.84 2.75
CA VAL A 43 5.95 -14.12 3.05
C VAL A 43 5.93 -14.38 4.55
N LEU A 44 6.20 -13.37 5.38
CA LEU A 44 6.20 -13.51 6.83
C LEU A 44 4.80 -13.79 7.40
N VAL A 45 3.75 -13.10 6.94
CA VAL A 45 2.39 -13.38 7.43
C VAL A 45 1.93 -14.77 7.00
N LEU A 46 2.24 -15.19 5.76
CA LEU A 46 1.92 -16.54 5.28
C LEU A 46 2.69 -17.61 6.05
N PHE A 47 4.00 -17.41 6.24
CA PHE A 47 4.81 -18.33 7.04
C PHE A 47 4.25 -18.45 8.45
N TRP A 48 3.93 -17.33 9.09
CA TRP A 48 3.33 -17.32 10.42
C TRP A 48 2.01 -18.12 10.47
N THR A 49 1.07 -17.84 9.58
CA THR A 49 -0.25 -18.48 9.60
C THR A 49 -0.22 -19.95 9.22
N PHE A 50 0.60 -20.35 8.25
CA PHE A 50 0.71 -21.75 7.86
C PHE A 50 1.50 -22.58 8.86
N TYR A 51 2.66 -22.09 9.29
CA TYR A 51 3.55 -22.85 10.16
C TYR A 51 3.03 -22.92 11.60
N TYR A 52 2.70 -21.77 12.21
CA TYR A 52 2.31 -21.73 13.62
C TYR A 52 0.79 -21.83 13.84
N ARG A 53 -0.02 -21.32 12.90
CA ARG A 53 -1.49 -21.25 13.08
C ARG A 53 -2.27 -22.32 12.32
N LYS A 54 -1.58 -23.29 11.70
CA LYS A 54 -2.18 -24.46 11.03
C LYS A 54 -3.10 -24.09 9.85
N GLY A 55 -2.78 -22.99 9.16
CA GLY A 55 -3.44 -22.58 7.91
C GLY A 55 -4.82 -21.94 8.10
N TYR A 56 -5.68 -22.14 7.10
CA TYR A 56 -6.99 -21.50 7.00
C TYR A 56 -8.12 -22.54 6.95
N SER A 57 -9.28 -22.14 7.48
CA SER A 57 -10.58 -22.78 7.29
C SER A 57 -11.61 -21.66 7.20
N TRP A 58 -12.75 -21.87 6.56
CA TRP A 58 -13.81 -20.85 6.57
C TRP A 58 -14.87 -21.18 7.63
N SER A 59 -15.65 -22.25 7.44
CA SER A 59 -16.80 -22.53 8.31
C SER A 59 -16.55 -23.60 9.38
N GLU A 60 -15.48 -24.38 9.28
CA GLU A 60 -15.29 -25.56 10.13
C GLU A 60 -14.58 -25.22 11.45
N ASP A 61 -13.66 -24.26 11.42
CA ASP A 61 -12.81 -23.91 12.56
C ASP A 61 -12.71 -22.38 12.66
N PRO A 62 -13.42 -21.76 13.62
CA PRO A 62 -13.39 -20.31 13.83
C PRO A 62 -11.99 -19.76 14.08
N ALA A 63 -11.09 -20.52 14.71
CA ALA A 63 -9.72 -20.08 14.96
C ALA A 63 -8.90 -20.03 13.66
N LYS A 64 -9.04 -21.04 12.80
CA LYS A 64 -8.40 -21.02 11.48
C LYS A 64 -9.04 -20.02 10.52
N GLN A 65 -10.33 -19.72 10.66
CA GLN A 65 -10.98 -18.63 9.94
C GLN A 65 -10.38 -17.28 10.30
N PHE A 66 -10.10 -17.04 11.58
CA PHE A 66 -9.41 -15.83 12.01
C PHE A 66 -8.07 -15.64 11.31
N ASN A 67 -7.30 -16.70 11.03
CA ASN A 67 -5.98 -16.59 10.40
C ASN A 67 -6.03 -15.95 8.99
N ALA A 68 -7.17 -16.01 8.30
CA ALA A 68 -7.37 -15.32 7.04
C ALA A 68 -7.35 -13.79 7.22
N HIS A 69 -7.79 -13.28 8.38
CA HIS A 69 -7.84 -11.85 8.68
C HIS A 69 -6.47 -11.15 8.55
N PRO A 70 -5.42 -11.49 9.34
CA PRO A 70 -4.13 -10.79 9.21
C PRO A 70 -3.50 -10.97 7.82
N THR A 71 -3.68 -12.14 7.19
CA THR A 71 -3.16 -12.41 5.84
C THR A 71 -3.79 -11.47 4.82
N LEU A 72 -5.12 -11.41 4.77
CA LEU A 72 -5.85 -10.63 3.79
C LEU A 72 -5.74 -9.13 4.05
N MET A 73 -5.66 -8.71 5.31
CA MET A 73 -5.42 -7.31 5.67
C MET A 73 -4.04 -6.82 5.21
N ILE A 74 -2.98 -7.62 5.43
CA ILE A 74 -1.63 -7.30 4.94
C ILE A 74 -1.56 -7.39 3.41
N ALA A 75 -2.26 -8.34 2.79
CA ALA A 75 -2.33 -8.42 1.33
C ALA A 75 -3.00 -7.19 0.70
N GLY A 76 -4.18 -6.80 1.21
CA GLY A 76 -4.93 -5.67 0.68
C GLY A 76 -4.36 -4.30 1.05
N PHE A 77 -4.32 -4.00 2.35
CA PHE A 77 -3.98 -2.66 2.84
C PHE A 77 -2.49 -2.34 2.77
N ILE A 78 -1.61 -3.34 2.89
CA ILE A 78 -0.16 -3.10 2.89
C ILE A 78 0.41 -3.40 1.51
N SER A 79 0.23 -4.62 1.01
CA SER A 79 0.98 -5.10 -0.15
C SER A 79 0.46 -4.54 -1.46
N LEU A 80 -0.80 -4.83 -1.81
CA LEU A 80 -1.43 -4.34 -3.03
C LEU A 80 -1.50 -2.80 -3.04
N SER A 81 -1.90 -2.21 -1.93
CA SER A 81 -1.96 -0.75 -1.80
C SER A 81 -0.57 -0.10 -1.81
N GLY A 82 0.44 -0.71 -1.18
CA GLY A 82 1.82 -0.22 -1.20
C GLY A 82 2.43 -0.27 -2.60
N PHE A 83 2.28 -1.39 -3.32
CA PHE A 83 2.69 -1.48 -4.73
C PHE A 83 1.98 -0.43 -5.58
N SER A 84 0.67 -0.26 -5.39
CA SER A 84 -0.13 0.76 -6.08
C SER A 84 0.43 2.18 -5.90
N MET A 85 0.82 2.55 -4.68
CA MET A 85 1.41 3.85 -4.37
C MET A 85 2.79 4.03 -5.01
N LEU A 86 3.57 2.94 -5.16
CA LEU A 86 4.89 2.96 -5.78
C LEU A 86 4.87 2.91 -7.32
N LEU A 87 3.75 2.57 -7.96
CA LEU A 87 3.66 2.44 -9.43
C LEU A 87 4.13 3.70 -10.17
N TYR A 88 3.83 4.90 -9.66
CA TYR A 88 4.30 6.16 -10.26
C TYR A 88 5.80 6.39 -10.14
N ARG A 89 6.50 5.59 -9.33
CA ARG A 89 7.96 5.59 -9.19
C ARG A 89 8.58 4.45 -10.00
N ILE A 90 7.96 3.27 -10.00
CA ILE A 90 8.45 2.08 -10.74
C ILE A 90 8.28 2.26 -12.25
N SER A 91 7.11 2.69 -12.69
CA SER A 91 6.70 2.68 -14.11
C SER A 91 7.10 3.98 -14.83
N ARG A 92 8.38 4.36 -14.73
CA ARG A 92 8.90 5.63 -15.26
C ARG A 92 8.78 5.79 -16.77
N CYS A 93 8.89 4.67 -17.49
CA CYS A 93 8.87 4.64 -18.96
C CYS A 93 7.45 4.42 -19.54
N CYS A 94 6.43 4.30 -18.69
CA CYS A 94 5.06 4.00 -19.12
C CYS A 94 4.25 5.28 -19.36
N ARG A 95 3.29 5.22 -20.28
CA ARG A 95 2.31 6.31 -20.45
C ARG A 95 1.54 6.49 -19.14
N LYS A 96 1.36 7.75 -18.71
CA LYS A 96 0.70 8.09 -17.43
C LYS A 96 -0.71 7.48 -17.28
N ILE A 97 -1.45 7.33 -18.37
CA ILE A 97 -2.77 6.71 -18.34
C ILE A 97 -2.71 5.24 -17.89
N TYR A 98 -1.70 4.47 -18.34
CA TYR A 98 -1.54 3.09 -17.91
C TYR A 98 -1.17 3.02 -16.43
N VAL A 99 -0.28 3.91 -15.95
CA VAL A 99 0.09 3.97 -14.53
C VAL A 99 -1.13 4.29 -13.65
N LYS A 100 -2.00 5.23 -14.09
CA LYS A 100 -3.28 5.52 -13.42
C LYS A 100 -4.21 4.31 -13.37
N LEU A 101 -4.35 3.59 -14.48
CA LEU A 101 -5.20 2.40 -14.55
C LEU A 101 -4.67 1.28 -13.65
N PHE A 102 -3.37 1.00 -13.67
CA PHE A 102 -2.78 0.00 -12.77
C PHE A 102 -2.90 0.41 -11.30
N HIS A 103 -2.70 1.68 -10.97
CA HIS A 103 -2.93 2.19 -9.61
C HIS A 103 -4.38 1.94 -9.14
N MET A 104 -5.36 2.22 -9.99
CA MET A 104 -6.76 1.91 -9.70
C MET A 104 -7.00 0.41 -9.55
N ILE A 105 -6.48 -0.42 -10.48
CA ILE A 105 -6.65 -1.88 -10.46
C ILE A 105 -6.07 -2.49 -9.19
N PHE A 106 -4.87 -2.10 -8.77
CA PHE A 106 -4.25 -2.64 -7.55
C PHE A 106 -5.08 -2.30 -6.30
N HIS A 107 -5.59 -1.07 -6.18
CA HIS A 107 -6.51 -0.74 -5.09
C HIS A 107 -7.86 -1.47 -5.21
N ALA A 108 -8.37 -1.68 -6.43
CA ALA A 108 -9.59 -2.45 -6.65
C ALA A 108 -9.41 -3.92 -6.24
N LEU A 109 -8.25 -4.53 -6.50
CA LEU A 109 -7.90 -5.88 -6.05
C LEU A 109 -7.72 -5.96 -4.53
N ALA A 110 -7.37 -4.86 -3.86
CA ALA A 110 -7.27 -4.82 -2.40
C ALA A 110 -8.66 -4.85 -1.72
N ILE A 111 -9.72 -4.35 -2.37
CA ILE A 111 -11.08 -4.34 -1.83
C ILE A 111 -11.57 -5.73 -1.41
N PRO A 112 -11.57 -6.78 -2.28
CA PRO A 112 -12.02 -8.11 -1.87
C PRO A 112 -11.15 -8.69 -0.76
N CYS A 113 -9.84 -8.43 -0.73
CA CYS A 113 -8.99 -8.86 0.38
C CYS A 113 -9.46 -8.25 1.71
N VAL A 114 -9.68 -6.94 1.74
CA VAL A 114 -10.14 -6.24 2.97
C VAL A 114 -11.53 -6.72 3.39
N VAL A 115 -12.46 -6.87 2.45
CA VAL A 115 -13.82 -7.36 2.74
C VAL A 115 -13.78 -8.77 3.32
N LEU A 116 -13.10 -9.71 2.64
CA LEU A 116 -12.99 -11.09 3.11
C LEU A 116 -12.23 -11.18 4.42
N GLY A 117 -11.17 -10.41 4.62
CA GLY A 117 -10.44 -10.38 5.88
C GLY A 117 -11.30 -9.85 7.04
N PHE A 118 -12.18 -8.87 6.78
CA PHE A 118 -13.12 -8.36 7.78
C PHE A 118 -14.20 -9.41 8.11
N LEU A 119 -14.78 -10.03 7.09
CA LEU A 119 -15.77 -11.10 7.28
C LEU A 119 -15.18 -12.27 8.07
N ALA A 120 -13.94 -12.66 7.77
CA ALA A 120 -13.25 -13.74 8.46
C ALA A 120 -13.16 -13.53 9.97
N VAL A 121 -12.83 -12.32 10.44
CA VAL A 121 -12.80 -12.02 11.89
C VAL A 121 -14.20 -11.87 12.48
N PHE A 122 -15.14 -11.31 11.72
CA PHE A 122 -16.51 -11.10 12.20
C PHE A 122 -17.25 -12.44 12.40
N GLU A 123 -17.15 -13.34 11.44
CA GLU A 123 -17.72 -14.69 11.52
C GLU A 123 -16.98 -15.53 12.57
N SER A 124 -15.65 -15.52 12.58
CA SER A 124 -14.84 -16.24 13.58
C SER A 124 -15.24 -15.92 15.02
N LYS A 125 -15.47 -14.63 15.34
CA LYS A 125 -15.92 -14.20 16.66
C LYS A 125 -17.38 -14.56 16.96
N SER A 126 -18.23 -14.55 15.95
CA SER A 126 -19.66 -14.88 16.12
C SER A 126 -19.88 -16.37 16.31
N PHE A 127 -19.03 -17.20 15.69
CA PHE A 127 -19.10 -18.66 15.75
C PHE A 127 -18.13 -19.28 16.76
N SER A 128 -17.36 -18.47 17.50
CA SER A 128 -16.57 -18.99 18.62
C SER A 128 -17.49 -19.41 19.77
N ASP A 129 -17.05 -20.37 20.57
CA ASP A 129 -17.77 -20.80 21.78
C ASP A 129 -16.92 -20.49 23.04
N PRO A 130 -17.35 -19.56 23.91
CA PRO A 130 -18.50 -18.66 23.74
C PRO A 130 -18.27 -17.59 22.65
N PRO A 131 -19.34 -16.95 22.13
CA PRO A 131 -19.21 -15.85 21.17
C PRO A 131 -18.40 -14.68 21.73
N LYS A 132 -17.46 -14.16 20.94
CA LYS A 132 -16.59 -13.05 21.35
C LYS A 132 -17.21 -11.70 20.97
N PRO A 133 -17.14 -10.68 21.86
CA PRO A 133 -17.69 -9.37 21.54
C PRO A 133 -16.97 -8.68 20.37
N HIS A 134 -17.76 -7.93 19.61
CA HIS A 134 -17.30 -7.14 18.46
C HIS A 134 -16.92 -5.72 18.88
N PHE A 135 -16.04 -5.09 18.09
CA PHE A 135 -15.73 -3.65 18.17
C PHE A 135 -15.36 -3.06 19.55
N TYR A 136 -14.91 -3.85 20.51
CA TYR A 136 -14.52 -3.34 21.84
C TYR A 136 -13.07 -2.87 21.90
N SER A 137 -12.23 -3.23 20.92
CA SER A 137 -10.79 -3.05 21.00
C SER A 137 -10.31 -1.84 20.19
N MET A 138 -9.22 -1.18 20.62
CA MET A 138 -8.63 -0.06 19.88
C MET A 138 -8.31 -0.41 18.43
N HIS A 139 -7.74 -1.60 18.20
CA HIS A 139 -7.51 -2.15 16.86
C HIS A 139 -8.78 -2.13 16.00
N SER A 140 -9.92 -2.56 16.53
CA SER A 140 -11.17 -2.62 15.76
C SER A 140 -11.73 -1.23 15.40
N TRP A 141 -11.57 -0.23 16.27
CA TRP A 141 -11.95 1.16 15.97
C TRP A 141 -11.04 1.76 14.89
N MET A 142 -9.73 1.58 15.04
CA MET A 142 -8.75 2.04 14.04
C MET A 142 -8.96 1.34 12.69
N GLY A 143 -9.27 0.04 12.69
CA GLY A 143 -9.58 -0.73 11.50
C GLY A 143 -10.83 -0.23 10.78
N PHE A 144 -11.90 0.08 11.51
CA PHE A 144 -13.12 0.63 10.93
C PHE A 144 -12.87 1.99 10.27
N VAL A 145 -12.12 2.89 10.94
CA VAL A 145 -11.71 4.18 10.36
C VAL A 145 -10.83 3.98 9.12
N THR A 146 -9.87 3.05 9.16
CA THR A 146 -8.97 2.74 8.03
C THR A 146 -9.76 2.23 6.82
N MET A 147 -10.71 1.31 7.02
CA MET A 147 -11.61 0.81 5.98
C MET A 147 -12.43 1.95 5.36
N GLY A 148 -13.00 2.83 6.20
CA GLY A 148 -13.75 4.00 5.73
C GLY A 148 -12.91 4.97 4.90
N LEU A 149 -11.70 5.31 5.39
CA LEU A 149 -10.76 6.16 4.65
C LEU A 149 -10.35 5.53 3.32
N PHE A 150 -10.13 4.22 3.29
CA PHE A 150 -9.77 3.50 2.07
C PHE A 150 -10.88 3.54 1.01
N VAL A 151 -12.12 3.25 1.40
CA VAL A 151 -13.28 3.33 0.50
C VAL A 151 -13.47 4.77 0.00
N PHE A 152 -13.40 5.75 0.90
CA PHE A 152 -13.51 7.16 0.53
C PHE A 152 -12.44 7.56 -0.48
N GLN A 153 -11.17 7.18 -0.26
CA GLN A 153 -10.08 7.45 -1.19
C GLN A 153 -10.27 6.77 -2.54
N PHE A 154 -10.73 5.52 -2.55
CA PHE A 154 -10.99 4.80 -3.80
C PHE A 154 -12.09 5.48 -4.62
N VAL A 155 -13.22 5.81 -3.99
CA VAL A 155 -14.35 6.49 -4.66
C VAL A 155 -13.92 7.85 -5.19
N VAL A 156 -13.34 8.71 -4.35
CA VAL A 156 -12.88 10.04 -4.77
C VAL A 156 -11.85 9.93 -5.89
N GLY A 157 -10.87 9.02 -5.78
CA GLY A 157 -9.84 8.81 -6.79
C GLY A 157 -10.41 8.31 -8.13
N PHE A 158 -11.34 7.36 -8.09
CA PHE A 158 -12.01 6.83 -9.28
C PHE A 158 -12.78 7.92 -10.03
N PHE A 159 -13.65 8.66 -9.34
CA PHE A 159 -14.43 9.72 -9.99
C PHE A 159 -13.53 10.85 -10.49
N SER A 160 -12.62 11.35 -9.65
CA SER A 160 -11.81 12.53 -10.00
C SER A 160 -10.71 12.25 -11.03
N PHE A 161 -10.05 11.09 -10.98
CA PHE A 161 -8.88 10.83 -11.82
C PHE A 161 -9.10 9.82 -12.94
N ILE A 162 -10.24 9.13 -12.99
CA ILE A 162 -10.64 8.24 -14.10
C ILE A 162 -11.85 8.81 -14.83
N ILE A 163 -13.00 9.02 -14.17
CA ILE A 163 -14.23 9.43 -14.86
C ILE A 163 -14.13 10.85 -15.42
N LEU A 164 -13.66 11.81 -14.63
CA LEU A 164 -13.53 13.20 -15.09
C LEU A 164 -12.46 13.41 -16.19
N LEU A 165 -11.63 12.40 -16.50
CA LEU A 165 -10.75 12.46 -17.68
C LEU A 165 -11.54 12.58 -18.99
N CYS A 166 -12.78 12.08 -19.07
CA CYS A 166 -13.63 12.22 -20.26
C CYS A 166 -13.93 13.68 -20.61
N CYS A 167 -13.88 14.58 -19.60
CA CYS A 167 -14.10 16.02 -19.75
C CYS A 167 -12.81 16.78 -19.37
N GLU A 168 -11.70 16.45 -20.04
CA GLU A 168 -10.35 16.83 -19.58
C GLU A 168 -10.18 18.35 -19.40
N GLY A 169 -10.66 19.15 -20.36
CA GLY A 169 -10.52 20.61 -20.35
C GLY A 169 -11.32 21.30 -19.24
N ALA A 170 -12.58 20.91 -19.04
CA ALA A 170 -13.47 21.54 -18.05
C ALA A 170 -13.09 21.21 -16.60
N THR A 171 -12.43 20.07 -16.37
CA THR A 171 -12.17 19.54 -15.02
C THR A 171 -10.70 19.63 -14.60
N ALA A 172 -9.81 20.14 -15.46
CA ALA A 172 -8.37 20.16 -15.22
C ALA A 172 -7.99 20.87 -13.92
N ALA A 173 -8.53 22.07 -13.68
CA ALA A 173 -8.23 22.86 -12.47
C ALA A 173 -8.67 22.14 -11.19
N PHE A 174 -9.87 21.58 -11.19
CA PHE A 174 -10.40 20.82 -10.06
C PHE A 174 -9.56 19.57 -9.76
N ARG A 175 -9.22 18.78 -10.78
CA ARG A 175 -8.37 17.59 -10.63
C ARG A 175 -6.98 17.97 -10.10
N ALA A 176 -6.38 19.06 -10.62
CA ALA A 176 -5.08 19.54 -10.14
C ALA A 176 -5.12 19.92 -8.65
N ALA A 177 -6.19 20.59 -8.19
CA ALA A 177 -6.38 20.92 -6.78
C ALA A 177 -6.59 19.68 -5.88
N LEU A 178 -7.18 18.59 -6.41
CA LEU A 178 -7.40 17.35 -5.68
C LEU A 178 -6.16 16.46 -5.54
N VAL A 179 -5.16 16.57 -6.43
CA VAL A 179 -3.94 15.74 -6.36
C VAL A 179 -3.27 15.77 -4.97
N PRO A 180 -2.94 16.93 -4.37
CA PRO A 180 -2.28 16.96 -3.06
C PRO A 180 -3.18 16.40 -1.95
N VAL A 181 -4.50 16.59 -2.04
CA VAL A 181 -5.46 16.04 -1.07
C VAL A 181 -5.47 14.52 -1.16
N HIS A 182 -5.65 13.97 -2.35
CA HIS A 182 -5.67 12.52 -2.59
C HIS A 182 -4.35 11.86 -2.17
N ALA A 183 -3.21 12.45 -2.54
CA ALA A 183 -1.90 11.93 -2.15
C ALA A 183 -1.71 11.94 -0.62
N SER A 184 -2.10 13.03 0.05
CA SER A 184 -1.96 13.14 1.51
C SER A 184 -2.83 12.14 2.24
N PHE A 185 -4.11 12.04 1.87
CA PHE A 185 -5.00 11.05 2.48
C PHE A 185 -4.61 9.62 2.12
N GLY A 186 -4.06 9.36 0.93
CA GLY A 186 -3.52 8.04 0.57
C GLY A 186 -2.38 7.61 1.51
N VAL A 187 -1.45 8.52 1.81
CA VAL A 187 -0.38 8.28 2.81
C VAL A 187 -0.96 8.11 4.21
N THR A 188 -1.90 8.95 4.62
CA THR A 188 -2.58 8.82 5.92
C THR A 188 -3.27 7.47 6.07
N THR A 189 -3.97 7.00 5.05
CA THR A 189 -4.62 5.68 5.04
C THR A 189 -3.60 4.55 5.18
N LEU A 190 -2.46 4.62 4.49
CA LEU A 190 -1.38 3.64 4.66
C LEU A 190 -0.83 3.63 6.09
N MET A 191 -0.59 4.80 6.68
CA MET A 191 -0.11 4.90 8.06
C MET A 191 -1.12 4.36 9.08
N MET A 192 -2.41 4.64 8.87
CA MET A 192 -3.50 4.09 9.67
C MET A 192 -3.59 2.57 9.54
N ALA A 193 -3.39 2.03 8.33
CA ALA A 193 -3.34 0.59 8.10
C ALA A 193 -2.16 -0.06 8.82
N VAL A 194 -0.95 0.51 8.73
CA VAL A 194 0.22 0.03 9.48
C VAL A 194 -0.06 0.04 10.98
N ALA A 195 -0.52 1.15 11.54
CA ALA A 195 -0.83 1.24 12.97
C ALA A 195 -1.93 0.26 13.42
N THR A 196 -2.94 0.05 12.57
CA THR A 196 -4.00 -0.95 12.81
C THR A 196 -3.42 -2.37 12.78
N CYS A 197 -2.56 -2.70 11.81
CA CYS A 197 -1.89 -4.00 11.78
C CYS A 197 -1.02 -4.21 13.02
N LEU A 198 -0.24 -3.22 13.45
CA LEU A 198 0.59 -3.32 14.66
C LEU A 198 -0.25 -3.59 15.91
N THR A 199 -1.33 -2.84 16.11
CA THR A 199 -2.24 -3.09 17.25
C THR A 199 -2.91 -4.46 17.17
N GLY A 200 -3.24 -4.94 15.97
CA GLY A 200 -3.81 -6.28 15.75
C GLY A 200 -2.81 -7.41 16.02
N LEU A 201 -1.57 -7.28 15.53
CA LEU A 201 -0.48 -8.22 15.79
C LEU A 201 -0.17 -8.29 17.29
N THR A 202 -0.10 -7.14 17.97
CA THR A 202 0.06 -7.07 19.44
C THR A 202 -1.09 -7.78 20.16
N GLN A 203 -2.34 -7.54 19.78
CA GLN A 203 -3.47 -8.26 20.38
C GLN A 203 -3.36 -9.78 20.17
N LYS A 204 -2.95 -10.19 18.97
CA LYS A 204 -2.89 -11.61 18.60
C LYS A 204 -1.74 -12.35 19.29
N VAL A 205 -0.56 -11.72 19.42
CA VAL A 205 0.58 -12.33 20.12
C VAL A 205 0.27 -12.53 21.61
N TYR A 206 -0.34 -11.55 22.28
CA TYR A 206 -0.75 -11.73 23.68
C TYR A 206 -1.85 -12.77 23.85
N HIS A 207 -2.79 -12.88 22.90
CA HIS A 207 -3.87 -13.86 22.98
C HIS A 207 -3.38 -15.29 22.75
N ASP A 208 -2.49 -15.50 21.77
CA ASP A 208 -2.12 -16.86 21.34
C ASP A 208 -0.80 -17.37 21.91
N VAL A 209 0.18 -16.48 22.08
CA VAL A 209 1.51 -16.82 22.63
C VAL A 209 1.54 -16.60 24.13
N GLY A 210 0.81 -15.59 24.63
CA GLY A 210 0.67 -15.33 26.06
C GLY A 210 2.01 -15.07 26.75
N ASP A 211 2.25 -15.70 27.89
CA ASP A 211 3.42 -15.46 28.73
C ASP A 211 4.75 -15.86 28.06
N GLU A 212 4.72 -16.83 27.14
CA GLU A 212 5.89 -17.25 26.34
C GLU A 212 6.41 -16.13 25.44
N TYR A 213 5.60 -15.11 25.17
CA TYR A 213 6.04 -13.96 24.37
C TYR A 213 7.17 -13.20 25.07
N SER A 214 7.13 -13.10 26.40
CA SER A 214 8.19 -12.46 27.20
C SER A 214 9.49 -13.28 27.24
N HIS A 215 9.43 -14.56 26.88
CA HIS A 215 10.57 -15.48 26.83
C HIS A 215 11.15 -15.62 25.41
N PHE A 216 10.84 -14.70 24.50
CA PHE A 216 11.34 -14.70 23.12
C PHE A 216 11.00 -15.99 22.35
N SER A 217 9.76 -16.48 22.47
CA SER A 217 9.30 -17.61 21.65
C SER A 217 9.52 -17.34 20.15
N GLU A 218 9.86 -18.39 19.39
CA GLU A 218 10.15 -18.27 17.96
C GLU A 218 9.00 -17.62 17.19
N GLU A 219 7.75 -17.99 17.54
CA GLU A 219 6.56 -17.37 16.98
C GLU A 219 6.48 -15.87 17.27
N GLY A 220 6.76 -15.47 18.51
CA GLY A 220 6.78 -14.06 18.92
C GLY A 220 7.82 -13.24 18.14
N ILE A 221 9.00 -13.82 17.90
CA ILE A 221 10.06 -13.19 17.09
C ILE A 221 9.59 -12.96 15.65
N ILE A 222 8.92 -13.94 15.04
CA ILE A 222 8.39 -13.82 13.67
C ILE A 222 7.31 -12.75 13.57
N ILE A 223 6.39 -12.69 14.54
CA ILE A 223 5.36 -11.65 14.59
C ILE A 223 5.99 -10.25 14.74
N ASN A 224 7.02 -10.13 15.59
CA ASN A 224 7.76 -8.87 15.76
C ASN A 224 8.53 -8.48 14.51
N ALA A 225 9.18 -9.43 13.83
CA ALA A 225 9.86 -9.17 12.56
C ALA A 225 8.87 -8.67 11.50
N LEU A 226 7.69 -9.29 11.39
CA LEU A 226 6.62 -8.81 10.53
C LEU A 226 6.20 -7.38 10.91
N ALA A 227 5.97 -7.10 12.19
CA ALA A 227 5.63 -5.76 12.68
C ALA A 227 6.69 -4.72 12.30
N MET A 228 7.98 -5.04 12.45
CA MET A 228 9.07 -4.13 12.07
C MET A 228 9.16 -3.90 10.56
N VAL A 229 8.87 -4.92 9.74
CA VAL A 229 8.74 -4.76 8.29
C VAL A 229 7.61 -3.79 7.94
N LEU A 230 6.46 -3.88 8.62
CA LEU A 230 5.33 -2.96 8.41
C LEU A 230 5.68 -1.52 8.81
N VAL A 231 6.40 -1.32 9.92
CA VAL A 231 6.90 0.00 10.33
C VAL A 231 7.85 0.58 9.28
N ALA A 232 8.82 -0.21 8.82
CA ALA A 232 9.77 0.20 7.79
C ALA A 232 9.04 0.58 6.49
N LEU A 233 8.03 -0.19 6.08
CA LEU A 233 7.18 0.13 4.93
C LEU A 233 6.46 1.46 5.10
N GLY A 234 5.83 1.69 6.26
CA GLY A 234 5.15 2.95 6.56
C GLY A 234 6.08 4.15 6.39
N ILE A 235 7.33 4.04 6.86
CA ILE A 235 8.34 5.10 6.76
C ILE A 235 8.79 5.29 5.30
N ILE A 236 9.25 4.22 4.65
CA ILE A 236 9.93 4.32 3.35
C ILE A 236 8.93 4.65 2.23
N VAL A 237 7.73 4.07 2.23
CA VAL A 237 6.71 4.39 1.21
C VAL A 237 6.22 5.84 1.38
N SER A 238 6.01 6.29 2.61
CA SER A 238 5.63 7.68 2.89
C SER A 238 6.73 8.67 2.45
N TYR A 239 8.00 8.28 2.57
CA TYR A 239 9.11 9.05 2.03
C TYR A 239 9.10 9.06 0.50
N ALA A 240 8.98 7.88 -0.13
CA ALA A 240 9.01 7.69 -1.57
C ALA A 240 7.94 8.51 -2.32
N VAL A 241 6.73 8.58 -1.76
CA VAL A 241 5.61 9.30 -2.36
C VAL A 241 5.84 10.81 -2.31
N ARG A 242 6.38 11.34 -1.21
CA ARG A 242 6.58 12.80 -1.00
C ARG A 242 7.84 13.37 -1.66
N ARG A 243 8.80 12.51 -2.03
CA ARG A 243 10.09 12.95 -2.56
C ARG A 243 10.00 13.36 -4.05
N ASN A 244 10.20 14.66 -4.31
CA ASN A 244 10.11 15.25 -5.64
C ASN A 244 11.20 14.79 -6.62
N SER A 245 12.42 14.48 -6.16
CA SER A 245 13.49 13.95 -7.02
C SER A 245 13.17 12.56 -7.60
N LEU A 246 12.23 11.85 -6.97
CA LEU A 246 11.70 10.57 -7.47
C LEU A 246 10.47 10.78 -8.36
N HIS A 247 9.96 12.01 -8.46
CA HIS A 247 8.82 12.37 -9.29
C HIS A 247 9.29 12.76 -10.69
N ILE A 248 8.64 12.21 -11.74
CA ILE A 248 9.01 12.54 -13.13
C ILE A 248 8.22 13.77 -13.59
N PRO A 249 8.88 14.87 -13.98
CA PRO A 249 8.20 15.94 -14.71
C PRO A 249 7.74 15.40 -16.07
N ALA A 250 6.46 15.51 -16.38
CA ALA A 250 6.00 15.23 -17.74
C ALA A 250 6.45 16.37 -18.64
N LYS A 251 7.46 16.13 -19.47
CA LYS A 251 7.48 16.79 -20.78
C LYS A 251 6.74 15.88 -21.73
N VAL A 252 5.59 16.38 -22.20
CA VAL A 252 4.90 15.83 -23.37
C VAL A 252 5.94 15.83 -24.48
N LEU A 253 6.33 14.65 -24.96
CA LEU A 253 6.97 14.52 -26.26
C LEU A 253 5.91 14.95 -27.28
N ILE A 254 5.78 16.27 -27.49
CA ILE A 254 5.18 16.80 -28.70
C ILE A 254 6.21 16.43 -29.76
N SER A 255 6.03 15.26 -30.37
CA SER A 255 6.57 15.01 -31.68
C SER A 255 5.91 16.03 -32.58
N GLU A 256 6.54 17.18 -32.79
CA GLU A 256 6.36 17.95 -34.01
C GLU A 256 6.78 17.03 -35.17
N ARG A 257 5.83 16.20 -35.62
CA ARG A 257 5.85 15.63 -36.95
C ARG A 257 4.45 15.75 -37.52
N LEU A 258 4.36 16.70 -38.45
CA LEU A 258 3.33 17.02 -39.43
C LEU A 258 2.38 18.14 -39.03
#